data_AF-A0A8X6JVP9-F1
#
_entry.id   AF-A0A8X6JVP9-F1
#
_cell.length_a   1.000
_cell.length_b   1.000
_cell.length_c   1.000
_cell.angle_alpha   90.00
_cell.angle_beta   90.00
_cell.angle_gamma   90.00
#
_symmetry.space_group_name_H-M   'P 1'
#
loop_
_entity.id
_entity.type
_entity.pdbx_description
1 polymer ?
#
loop_
_entity_poly.entity_id
_entity_poly.type
_entity_poly.pdbx_seq_one_letter_code
_entity_poly.pdbx_strand_id
1 'polypeptide(L)'
;MKGILICFLLGCVVLASGDYCGSLESCGEGNCCSGGFYHRYCRPFADDGMPCEQPNDAGRYSVSCPCKEGLICSPIARCQTPY
;
A
#
# COMPACT_ATOMS: atom_id res chain seq x y z
N MET A 1 20.39 29.46 -4.07
CA MET A 1 19.33 28.62 -4.66
C MET A 1 19.71 27.14 -4.81
N LYS A 2 20.77 26.63 -4.13
CA LYS A 2 21.17 25.21 -4.20
C LYS A 2 20.67 24.37 -3.00
N GLY A 3 20.38 25.02 -1.86
CA GLY A 3 19.91 24.33 -0.64
C GLY A 3 18.44 23.89 -0.70
N ILE A 4 17.58 24.63 -1.42
CA ILE A 4 16.14 24.31 -1.53
C ILE A 4 15.92 23.00 -2.27
N LEU A 5 16.69 22.74 -3.33
CA LEU A 5 16.61 21.50 -4.11
C LEU A 5 16.98 20.25 -3.28
N ILE A 6 17.92 20.39 -2.35
CA ILE A 6 18.36 19.29 -1.48
C ILE A 6 17.27 18.94 -0.45
N CYS A 7 16.58 19.94 0.11
CA CYS A 7 15.47 19.70 1.03
C CYS A 7 14.27 19.01 0.38
N PHE A 8 13.96 19.34 -0.88
CA PHE A 8 12.88 18.67 -1.62
C PHE A 8 13.18 17.19 -1.89
N LEU A 9 14.42 16.85 -2.27
CA LEU A 9 14.80 15.46 -2.53
C LEU A 9 14.78 14.60 -1.26
N LEU A 10 15.16 15.15 -0.10
CA LEU A 10 15.10 14.46 1.18
C LEU A 10 13.65 14.20 1.65
N GLY A 11 12.73 15.13 1.40
CA GLY A 11 11.31 14.96 1.75
C GLY A 11 10.62 13.83 0.99
N CYS A 12 11.00 13.60 -0.28
CA CYS A 12 10.43 12.51 -1.09
C CYS A 12 10.82 11.11 -0.60
N VAL A 13 11.98 10.95 0.04
CA VAL A 13 12.47 9.63 0.50
C VAL A 13 11.68 9.15 1.73
N VAL A 14 11.22 10.06 2.58
CA VAL A 14 10.45 9.72 3.81
C VAL A 14 9.06 9.17 3.47
N LEU A 15 8.47 9.56 2.33
CA LEU A 15 7.18 9.05 1.87
C LEU A 15 7.26 7.64 1.25
N ALA A 16 8.46 7.16 0.90
CA ALA A 16 8.64 5.88 0.22
C ALA A 16 8.84 4.70 1.19
N SER A 17 9.24 4.96 2.44
CA SER A 17 9.32 3.96 3.50
C SER A 17 7.99 3.90 4.23
N GLY A 18 7.08 3.04 3.79
CA GLY A 18 5.80 2.83 4.46
C GLY A 18 5.97 2.58 5.96
N ASP A 19 5.14 3.21 6.78
CA ASP A 19 5.20 3.07 8.24
C ASP A 19 5.01 1.61 8.66
N TYR A 20 5.79 1.14 9.64
CA TYR A 20 5.60 -0.21 10.18
C TYR A 20 4.26 -0.31 10.89
N CYS A 21 3.41 -1.23 10.44
CA CYS A 21 2.04 -1.38 10.92
C CYS A 21 1.81 -2.70 11.71
N GLY A 22 2.84 -3.51 11.93
CA GLY A 22 2.71 -4.86 12.49
C GLY A 22 2.10 -4.99 13.89
N SER A 23 1.93 -3.89 14.63
CA SER A 23 1.27 -3.86 15.95
C SER A 23 0.16 -2.80 16.08
N LEU A 24 0.05 -1.86 15.14
CA LEU A 24 -0.94 -0.77 15.16
C LEU A 24 -1.74 -0.82 13.85
N GLU A 25 -3.05 -1.01 13.98
CA GLU A 25 -3.97 -1.27 12.85
C GLU A 25 -4.20 -0.06 11.92
N SER A 26 -3.81 1.15 12.33
CA SER A 26 -4.19 2.36 11.60
C SER A 26 -3.14 2.77 10.57
N CYS A 27 -3.13 2.09 9.42
CA CYS A 27 -2.62 2.74 8.21
C CYS A 27 -3.62 3.84 7.83
N GLY A 28 -3.11 5.00 7.39
CA GLY A 28 -3.97 6.10 6.95
C GLY A 28 -4.85 5.70 5.75
N GLU A 29 -5.86 6.53 5.45
CA GLU A 29 -6.73 6.32 4.29
C GLU A 29 -5.92 6.12 3.00
N GLY A 30 -6.43 5.27 2.11
CA GLY A 30 -5.74 4.92 0.86
C GLY A 30 -4.60 3.90 1.03
N ASN A 31 -4.34 3.41 2.24
CA ASN A 31 -3.29 2.43 2.53
C ASN A 31 -3.82 1.20 3.28
N CYS A 32 -3.07 0.11 3.18
CA CYS A 32 -3.30 -1.12 3.93
C CYS A 32 -2.02 -1.60 4.61
N CYS A 33 -2.15 -2.43 5.65
CA CYS A 33 -1.02 -3.09 6.27
C CYS A 33 -0.69 -4.40 5.56
N SER A 34 0.42 -4.44 4.80
CA SER A 34 0.81 -5.64 4.05
C SER A 34 2.26 -6.08 4.30
N GLY A 35 2.46 -7.40 4.33
CA GLY A 35 3.77 -8.04 4.41
C GLY A 35 3.79 -9.29 5.28
N GLY A 36 4.96 -9.93 5.36
CA GLY A 36 5.20 -11.09 6.22
C GLY A 36 5.03 -10.78 7.71
N PHE A 37 4.81 -11.80 8.53
CA PHE A 37 4.46 -11.70 9.96
C PHE A 37 5.21 -10.62 10.76
N TYR A 38 6.54 -10.54 10.61
CA TYR A 38 7.41 -9.61 11.34
C TYR A 38 7.83 -8.37 10.53
N HIS A 39 7.38 -8.24 9.28
CA HIS A 39 7.81 -7.22 8.31
C HIS A 39 6.62 -6.65 7.54
N ARG A 40 5.66 -6.08 8.29
CA ARG A 40 4.48 -5.44 7.71
C ARG A 40 4.64 -3.93 7.69
N TYR A 41 4.29 -3.34 6.55
CA TYR A 41 4.37 -1.90 6.35
C TYR A 41 3.07 -1.41 5.73
N CYS A 42 2.71 -0.16 6.01
CA CYS A 42 1.65 0.52 5.31
C CYS A 42 2.05 0.68 3.85
N ARG A 43 1.22 0.16 2.95
CA ARG A 43 1.41 0.30 1.51
C ARG A 43 0.14 0.87 0.89
N PRO A 44 0.26 1.60 -0.23
CA PRO A 44 -0.91 2.06 -0.94
C PRO A 44 -1.75 0.88 -1.43
N PHE A 45 -3.06 1.08 -1.56
CA PHE A 45 -3.91 0.15 -2.31
C PHE A 45 -3.37 -0.06 -3.73
N ALA A 46 -3.56 -1.27 -4.26
CA ALA A 46 -3.00 -1.71 -5.51
C ALA A 46 -3.68 -1.02 -6.72
N ASP A 47 -2.85 -0.52 -7.62
CA ASP A 47 -3.24 0.06 -8.90
C ASP A 47 -3.66 -1.02 -9.93
N ASP A 48 -4.24 -0.60 -11.04
CA ASP A 48 -4.60 -1.47 -12.16
C ASP A 48 -3.41 -2.35 -12.62
N GLY A 49 -3.68 -3.64 -12.85
CA GLY A 49 -2.68 -4.64 -13.22
C GLY A 49 -1.75 -5.11 -12.09
N MET A 50 -1.78 -4.49 -10.90
CA MET A 50 -0.93 -4.87 -9.78
C MET A 50 -1.46 -6.10 -9.03
N PRO A 51 -0.59 -6.89 -8.37
CA PRO A 51 -1.02 -7.96 -7.46
C PRO A 51 -1.95 -7.44 -6.37
N CYS A 52 -2.94 -8.24 -5.99
CA CYS A 52 -3.90 -7.89 -4.94
C CYS A 52 -4.28 -9.09 -4.07
N GLU A 53 -4.73 -8.79 -2.86
CA GLU A 53 -5.48 -9.71 -2.01
C GLU A 53 -6.92 -9.23 -1.87
N GLN A 54 -7.84 -10.17 -1.62
CA GLN A 54 -9.23 -9.83 -1.34
C GLN A 54 -9.31 -9.06 0.00
N PRO A 55 -10.15 -8.02 0.10
CA PRO A 55 -10.39 -7.31 1.36
C PRO A 55 -10.79 -8.28 2.48
N ASN A 56 -10.28 -8.02 3.69
CA ASN A 56 -10.65 -8.79 4.88
C ASN A 56 -10.91 -7.86 6.07
N ASP A 57 -11.70 -8.36 7.03
CA ASP A 57 -12.13 -7.58 8.21
C ASP A 57 -10.97 -7.22 9.15
N ALA A 58 -9.83 -7.90 9.04
CA ALA A 58 -8.66 -7.65 9.87
C ALA A 58 -7.75 -6.54 9.30
N GLY A 59 -7.99 -6.04 8.09
CA GLY A 59 -7.15 -5.01 7.47
C GLY A 59 -5.68 -5.41 7.28
N ARG A 60 -5.36 -6.71 7.36
CA ARG A 60 -4.01 -7.26 7.33
C ARG A 60 -3.84 -8.15 6.11
N TYR A 61 -2.76 -7.91 5.38
CA TYR A 61 -2.49 -8.56 4.11
C TYR A 61 -1.09 -9.17 4.11
N SER A 62 -0.93 -10.29 3.42
CA SER A 62 0.28 -11.12 3.49
C SER A 62 1.26 -10.88 2.35
N VAL A 63 0.72 -10.59 1.16
CA VAL A 63 1.37 -10.47 -0.13
C VAL A 63 1.18 -9.08 -0.72
N SER A 64 -0.05 -8.56 -0.77
CA SER A 64 -0.36 -7.26 -1.38
C SER A 64 -1.63 -6.62 -0.81
N CYS A 65 -1.74 -5.30 -0.93
CA CYS A 65 -2.96 -4.60 -0.57
C CYS A 65 -4.14 -4.93 -1.50
N PRO A 66 -5.38 -4.70 -1.04
CA PRO A 66 -6.54 -4.65 -1.90
C PRO A 66 -6.38 -3.62 -3.03
N CYS A 67 -7.21 -3.75 -4.05
CA CYS A 67 -7.25 -2.79 -5.14
C CYS A 67 -7.78 -1.42 -4.67
N LYS A 68 -7.36 -0.37 -5.36
CA LYS A 68 -7.95 0.97 -5.22
C LYS A 68 -9.45 0.93 -5.56
N GLU A 69 -10.17 1.92 -5.05
CA GLU A 69 -11.59 2.11 -5.33
C GLU A 69 -11.87 2.11 -6.84
N GLY A 70 -12.96 1.44 -7.24
CA GLY A 70 -13.34 1.29 -8.64
C GLY A 70 -12.63 0.14 -9.39
N LEU A 71 -11.70 -0.56 -8.74
CA LEU A 71 -11.07 -1.77 -9.28
C LEU A 71 -11.51 -3.00 -8.49
N ILE A 72 -11.49 -4.17 -9.16
CA ILE A 72 -11.75 -5.46 -8.53
C ILE A 72 -10.49 -6.31 -8.50
N CYS A 73 -10.31 -7.07 -7.42
CA CYS A 73 -9.28 -8.11 -7.38
C CYS A 73 -9.79 -9.36 -8.11
N SER A 74 -9.26 -9.61 -9.31
CA SER A 74 -9.66 -10.73 -10.17
C SER A 74 -9.23 -12.10 -9.62
N PRO A 75 -9.78 -13.21 -10.13
CA PRO A 75 -9.35 -14.56 -9.73
C PRO A 75 -7.86 -14.87 -9.97
N ILE A 76 -7.19 -14.12 -10.86
CA ILE A 76 -5.74 -14.23 -11.09
C ILE A 76 -4.92 -13.35 -10.13
N ALA A 77 -5.53 -12.86 -9.05
CA ALA A 77 -4.94 -11.98 -8.03
C ALA A 77 -4.34 -10.70 -8.62
N ARG A 78 -5.04 -10.10 -9.60
CA ARG A 78 -4.67 -8.80 -10.21
C ARG A 78 -5.83 -7.82 -10.19
N CYS A 79 -5.52 -6.56 -9.92
CA CYS A 79 -6.50 -5.48 -10.05
C CYS A 79 -6.85 -5.22 -11.50
N GLN A 80 -8.12 -4.98 -11.78
CA GLN A 80 -8.63 -4.56 -13.07
C GLN A 80 -9.96 -3.83 -12.94
N THR A 81 -10.36 -3.07 -13.96
CA THR A 81 -11.68 -2.45 -14.02
C THR A 81 -12.78 -3.52 -14.06
N PRO A 82 -13.87 -3.36 -13.28
CA PRO A 82 -15.06 -4.18 -13.45
C PRO A 82 -15.68 -3.88 -14.83
N TYR A 83 -16.03 -4.94 -15.57
CA TYR A 83 -16.71 -4.86 -16.87
C TYR A 83 -18.21 -4.64 -16.72
#